data_AF-A0A238W963-F1
#
_entry.id   AF-A0A238W963-F1
#
_cell.length_a   1.000
_cell.length_b   1.000
_cell.length_c   1.000
_cell.angle_alpha   90.00
_cell.angle_beta   90.00
_cell.angle_gamma   90.00
#
_symmetry.space_group_name_H-M   'P 1'
#
loop_
_entity.id
_entity.type
_entity.pdbx_description
1 polymer ?
#
loop_
_entity_poly.entity_id
_entity_poly.type
_entity_poly.pdbx_seq_one_letter_code
_entity_poly.pdbx_strand_id
1 'polypeptide(L)'
;MRLAQVLDILQELHLAGGHPEIAAVERFGTDTAPGGPSPAGLRLRYTTGSEAYLWGAVWPGETPIPVPENLPPPSRRASRAAAFAAQLLDAARPSAFRAWELVALKGLGPAEERGKVPLGLRITCGDGTALLLRATAAGGPTREPDSEPHPEYRIPA
;
A
#
# COMPACT_ATOMS: atom_id res chain seq x y z
N MET A 1 -2.52 1.06 -19.22
CA MET A 1 -2.71 0.00 -18.22
C MET A 1 -3.82 0.46 -17.31
N ARG A 2 -4.77 -0.41 -16.95
CA ARG A 2 -5.96 -0.03 -16.16
C ARG A 2 -5.71 -0.24 -14.66
N LEU A 3 -6.41 0.51 -13.82
CA LEU A 3 -6.35 0.38 -12.36
C LEU A 3 -6.52 -1.06 -11.89
N ALA A 4 -7.47 -1.80 -12.47
CA ALA A 4 -7.68 -3.21 -12.15
C ALA A 4 -6.42 -4.06 -12.32
N GLN A 5 -5.70 -3.90 -13.44
CA GLN A 5 -4.48 -4.66 -13.74
C GLN A 5 -3.35 -4.34 -12.76
N VAL A 6 -3.22 -3.07 -12.33
CA VAL A 6 -2.26 -2.69 -11.30
C VAL A 6 -2.57 -3.38 -9.98
N LEU A 7 -3.85 -3.38 -9.59
CA LEU A 7 -4.30 -3.97 -8.34
C LEU A 7 -4.19 -5.51 -8.36
N ASP A 8 -4.38 -6.16 -9.50
CA ASP A 8 -4.22 -7.60 -9.64
C ASP A 8 -2.74 -8.01 -9.43
N ILE A 9 -1.79 -7.29 -10.05
CA ILE A 9 -0.35 -7.51 -9.82
C ILE A 9 0.00 -7.28 -8.35
N LEU A 10 -0.47 -6.19 -7.75
CA LEU A 10 -0.19 -5.93 -6.34
C LEU A 10 -0.81 -6.99 -5.43
N GLN A 11 -2.00 -7.52 -5.75
CA GLN A 11 -2.59 -8.61 -5.00
C GLN A 11 -1.70 -9.86 -5.03
N GLU A 12 -1.26 -10.26 -6.23
CA GLU A 12 -0.36 -11.38 -6.41
C GLU A 12 0.95 -11.20 -5.64
N LEU A 13 1.53 -10.00 -5.66
CA LEU A 13 2.74 -9.68 -4.90
C LEU A 13 2.54 -9.77 -3.39
N HIS A 14 1.41 -9.30 -2.85
CA HIS A 14 1.15 -9.41 -1.42
C HIS A 14 0.92 -10.86 -1.00
N LEU A 15 0.22 -11.64 -1.82
CA LEU A 15 0.00 -13.07 -1.58
C LEU A 15 1.33 -13.84 -1.64
N ALA A 16 2.16 -13.58 -2.64
CA ALA A 16 3.48 -14.20 -2.81
C ALA A 16 4.47 -13.77 -1.72
N GLY A 17 4.35 -12.53 -1.22
CA GLY A 17 5.17 -12.02 -0.12
C GLY A 17 4.98 -12.84 1.16
N GLY A 18 3.76 -13.31 1.43
CA GLY A 18 3.51 -14.26 2.52
C GLY A 18 3.88 -13.72 3.91
N HIS A 19 3.76 -12.42 4.15
CA HIS A 19 4.10 -11.82 5.44
C HIS A 19 3.20 -12.41 6.54
N PRO A 20 3.77 -12.90 7.66
CA PRO A 20 3.03 -13.61 8.71
C PRO A 20 1.93 -12.80 9.41
N GLU A 21 1.90 -11.48 9.25
CA GLU A 21 0.89 -10.61 9.85
C GLU A 21 -0.38 -10.51 8.98
N ILE A 22 -0.27 -10.82 7.69
CA ILE A 22 -1.35 -10.63 6.71
C ILE A 22 -2.10 -11.95 6.60
N ALA A 23 -3.33 -11.97 7.11
CA ALA A 23 -4.21 -13.15 7.08
C ALA A 23 -4.92 -13.30 5.73
N ALA A 24 -5.25 -12.18 5.06
CA ALA A 24 -5.91 -12.20 3.75
C ALA A 24 -5.63 -10.93 2.94
N VAL A 25 -5.67 -11.09 1.61
CA VAL A 25 -5.57 -9.98 0.64
C VAL A 25 -6.71 -10.12 -0.36
N GLU A 26 -7.59 -9.13 -0.42
CA GLU A 26 -8.83 -9.19 -1.20
C GLU A 26 -9.01 -7.94 -2.05
N ARG A 27 -9.63 -8.08 -3.24
CA ARG A 27 -10.09 -6.93 -4.03
C ARG A 27 -11.37 -6.37 -3.42
N PHE A 28 -11.57 -5.06 -3.54
CA PHE A 28 -12.85 -4.42 -3.24
C PHE A 28 -13.11 -3.26 -4.21
N GLY A 29 -14.35 -2.76 -4.20
CA GLY A 29 -14.81 -1.66 -5.05
C GLY A 29 -15.00 -2.08 -6.51
N THR A 30 -15.70 -1.24 -7.27
CA THR A 30 -16.07 -1.55 -8.67
C THR A 30 -15.65 -0.45 -9.65
N ASP A 31 -15.11 0.67 -9.15
CA ASP A 31 -14.67 1.76 -10.01
C ASP A 31 -13.54 1.34 -10.95
N THR A 32 -13.67 1.68 -12.23
CA THR A 32 -12.65 1.39 -13.25
C THR A 32 -11.58 2.47 -13.33
N ALA A 33 -11.81 3.63 -12.71
CA ALA A 33 -10.92 4.77 -12.61
C ALA A 33 -10.91 5.37 -11.19
N PRO A 34 -9.82 6.00 -10.75
CA PRO A 34 -9.74 6.67 -9.45
C PRO A 34 -10.79 7.77 -9.24
N GLY A 35 -11.25 7.94 -7.99
CA GLY A 35 -12.08 9.08 -7.57
C GLY A 35 -13.60 8.91 -7.74
N GLY A 36 -14.07 7.73 -8.11
CA GLY A 36 -15.49 7.41 -8.17
C GLY A 36 -16.12 7.09 -6.80
N PRO A 37 -17.42 6.74 -6.79
CA PRO A 37 -18.18 6.48 -5.56
C PRO A 37 -17.90 5.11 -4.91
N SER A 38 -17.26 4.17 -5.62
CA SER A 38 -16.95 2.81 -5.14
C SER A 38 -15.47 2.49 -5.41
N PRO A 39 -14.53 3.13 -4.69
CA PRO A 39 -13.12 3.10 -5.04
C PRO A 39 -12.59 1.68 -5.12
N ALA A 40 -12.03 1.31 -6.27
CA ALA A 40 -11.41 0.01 -6.43
C ALA A 40 -10.05 -0.06 -5.74
N GLY A 41 -9.82 -1.15 -5.00
CA GLY A 41 -8.60 -1.31 -4.21
C GLY A 41 -8.32 -2.73 -3.73
N LEU A 42 -7.29 -2.83 -2.90
CA LEU A 42 -6.91 -4.01 -2.13
C LEU A 42 -7.18 -3.77 -0.65
N ARG A 43 -7.81 -4.75 -0.02
CA ARG A 43 -7.98 -4.86 1.42
C ARG A 43 -6.99 -5.88 1.93
N LEU A 44 -6.13 -5.48 2.86
CA LEU A 44 -5.24 -6.34 3.63
C LEU A 44 -5.88 -6.54 4.99
N ARG A 45 -6.21 -7.78 5.34
CA ARG A 45 -6.68 -8.14 6.67
C ARG A 45 -5.51 -8.71 7.48
N TYR A 46 -5.27 -8.14 8.65
CA TYR A 46 -4.23 -8.58 9.56
C TYR A 46 -4.74 -9.68 10.51
N THR A 47 -3.82 -10.48 11.07
CA THR A 47 -4.12 -11.55 12.04
C THR A 47 -4.77 -11.03 13.33
N THR A 48 -4.57 -9.76 13.66
CA THR A 48 -5.22 -9.01 14.75
C THR A 48 -6.70 -8.72 14.48
N GLY A 49 -7.16 -8.91 13.25
CA GLY A 49 -8.50 -8.58 12.76
C GLY A 49 -8.66 -7.12 12.31
N SER A 50 -7.59 -6.32 12.33
CA SER A 50 -7.61 -4.98 11.74
C SER A 50 -7.40 -5.04 10.22
N GLU A 51 -7.62 -3.91 9.54
CA GLU A 51 -7.52 -3.84 8.09
C GLU A 51 -6.71 -2.61 7.63
N ALA A 52 -6.00 -2.76 6.52
CA ALA A 52 -5.46 -1.69 5.71
C ALA A 52 -5.99 -1.78 4.27
N TYR A 53 -5.95 -0.66 3.56
CA TYR A 53 -6.46 -0.58 2.20
C TYR A 53 -5.49 0.18 1.32
N LEU A 54 -5.35 -0.26 0.06
CA LEU A 54 -4.67 0.44 -1.02
C LEU A 54 -5.66 0.63 -2.17
N TRP A 55 -6.08 1.85 -2.48
CA TRP A 55 -7.15 2.09 -3.44
C TRP A 55 -6.87 3.26 -4.38
N GLY A 56 -7.39 3.19 -5.61
CA GLY A 56 -7.16 4.19 -6.64
C GLY A 56 -7.69 5.56 -6.25
N ALA A 57 -6.81 6.55 -6.15
CA ALA A 57 -7.16 7.91 -5.73
C ALA A 57 -6.68 8.99 -6.71
N VAL A 58 -7.35 10.14 -6.67
CA VAL A 58 -6.84 11.41 -7.24
C VAL A 58 -6.50 12.31 -6.05
N TRP A 59 -5.31 12.87 -6.01
CA TRP A 59 -4.87 13.72 -4.88
C TRP A 59 -4.22 15.03 -5.37
N PRO A 60 -4.47 16.17 -4.70
CA PRO A 60 -4.00 17.48 -5.15
C PRO A 60 -2.50 17.73 -4.97
N GLY A 61 -1.73 16.78 -4.42
CA GLY A 61 -0.29 16.97 -4.24
C GLY A 61 0.40 15.76 -3.60
N GLU A 62 1.49 15.33 -4.22
CA GLU A 62 2.30 14.18 -3.84
C GLU A 62 3.74 14.63 -3.62
N THR A 63 4.36 14.14 -2.55
CA THR A 63 5.79 14.33 -2.29
C THR A 63 6.44 12.96 -2.24
N PRO A 64 7.37 12.62 -3.16
CA PRO A 64 8.11 11.38 -3.09
C PRO A 64 8.86 11.23 -1.76
N ILE A 65 8.88 10.02 -1.25
CA ILE A 65 9.60 9.65 -0.03
C ILE A 65 10.37 8.34 -0.27
N PRO A 66 11.53 8.15 0.39
CA PRO A 66 12.28 6.92 0.23
C PRO A 66 11.49 5.72 0.77
N VAL A 67 11.66 4.57 0.12
CA VAL A 67 11.18 3.28 0.66
C VAL A 67 11.99 2.99 1.92
N PRO A 68 11.33 2.84 3.10
CA PRO A 68 12.07 2.57 4.32
C PRO A 68 12.63 1.15 4.28
N GLU A 69 13.82 0.95 4.85
CA GLU A 69 14.43 -0.38 4.97
C GLU A 69 13.61 -1.29 5.89
N ASN A 70 13.09 -0.72 6.98
CA ASN A 70 12.22 -1.41 7.93
C ASN A 70 10.77 -0.94 7.75
N LEU A 71 9.83 -1.88 7.85
CA LEU A 71 8.42 -1.53 7.77
C LEU A 71 8.00 -0.64 8.96
N PRO A 72 7.13 0.38 8.73
CA PRO A 72 6.48 1.10 9.82
C PRO A 72 5.80 0.12 10.79
N PRO A 73 5.73 0.40 12.10
CA PRO A 73 5.14 -0.53 13.07
C PRO A 73 3.67 -0.86 12.74
N PRO A 74 3.15 -2.02 13.16
CA PRO A 74 1.75 -2.39 12.91
C PRO A 74 0.74 -1.35 13.37
N SER A 75 1.00 -0.56 14.42
CA SER A 75 0.11 0.54 14.80
C SER A 75 -0.06 1.64 13.73
N ARG A 76 0.85 1.71 12.74
CA ARG A 76 0.80 2.57 11.56
C ARG A 76 0.39 1.82 10.28
N ARG A 77 -0.63 0.96 10.34
CA ARG A 77 -1.10 0.06 9.25
C ARG A 77 -1.17 0.68 7.86
N ALA A 78 -1.73 1.88 7.71
CA ALA A 78 -1.82 2.53 6.40
C ALA A 78 -0.42 2.77 5.81
N SER A 79 0.47 3.35 6.61
CA SER A 79 1.87 3.55 6.25
C SER A 79 2.61 2.24 5.98
N ARG A 80 2.34 1.23 6.82
CA ARG A 80 2.92 -0.10 6.70
C ARG A 80 2.50 -0.79 5.41
N ALA A 81 1.22 -0.77 5.05
CA ALA A 81 0.71 -1.36 3.81
C ALA A 81 1.30 -0.69 2.56
N ALA A 82 1.40 0.64 2.53
CA ALA A 82 2.06 1.34 1.43
C ALA A 82 3.53 0.94 1.31
N ALA A 83 4.28 1.03 2.42
CA ALA A 83 5.70 0.69 2.46
C ALA A 83 5.97 -0.76 2.03
N PHE A 84 5.15 -1.70 2.52
CA PHE A 84 5.28 -3.11 2.16
C PHE A 84 5.01 -3.36 0.68
N ALA A 85 3.99 -2.72 0.10
CA ALA A 85 3.74 -2.79 -1.33
C ALA A 85 4.93 -2.28 -2.17
N ALA A 86 5.58 -1.20 -1.74
CA ALA A 86 6.77 -0.68 -2.41
C ALA A 86 7.97 -1.63 -2.29
N GLN A 87 8.21 -2.21 -1.11
CA GLN A 87 9.30 -3.19 -0.94
C GLN A 87 9.07 -4.46 -1.78
N LEU A 88 7.82 -4.93 -1.89
CA LEU A 88 7.48 -6.06 -2.77
C LEU A 88 7.73 -5.74 -4.24
N LEU A 89 7.43 -4.51 -4.68
CA LEU A 89 7.74 -4.05 -6.02
C LEU A 89 9.26 -3.96 -6.25
N ASP A 90 10.02 -3.45 -5.28
CA ASP A 90 11.48 -3.39 -5.34
C ASP A 90 12.12 -4.77 -5.51
N ALA A 91 11.56 -5.77 -4.83
CA ALA A 91 11.99 -7.16 -4.92
C ALA A 91 11.60 -7.82 -6.25
N ALA A 92 10.32 -7.76 -6.63
CA ALA A 92 9.79 -8.50 -7.77
C ALA A 92 10.03 -7.81 -9.13
N ARG A 93 10.15 -6.48 -9.13
CA ARG A 93 10.30 -5.61 -10.31
C ARG A 93 9.44 -6.02 -11.51
N PRO A 94 8.10 -5.99 -11.40
CA PRO A 94 7.22 -6.44 -12.48
C PRO A 94 7.47 -5.65 -13.77
N SER A 95 7.70 -6.34 -14.88
CA SER A 95 8.00 -5.71 -16.19
C SER A 95 6.87 -4.83 -16.73
N ALA A 96 5.66 -4.98 -16.21
CA ALA A 96 4.52 -4.12 -16.53
C ALA A 96 4.68 -2.69 -15.97
N PHE A 97 5.55 -2.49 -14.97
CA PHE A 97 5.79 -1.21 -14.33
C PHE A 97 7.16 -0.65 -14.71
N ARG A 98 7.17 0.64 -15.02
CA ARG A 98 8.39 1.38 -15.33
C ARG A 98 9.04 1.95 -14.07
N ALA A 99 8.21 2.41 -13.13
CA ALA A 99 8.65 2.96 -11.86
C ALA A 99 7.52 2.89 -10.82
N TRP A 100 7.90 2.94 -9.55
CA TRP A 100 6.98 3.14 -8.43
C TRP A 100 7.66 4.02 -7.38
N GLU A 101 6.86 4.83 -6.71
CA GLU A 101 7.33 5.76 -5.69
C GLU A 101 6.36 5.73 -4.51
N LEU A 102 6.89 5.53 -3.30
CA LEU A 102 6.14 5.93 -2.11
C LEU A 102 5.99 7.44 -2.11
N VAL A 103 4.80 7.89 -1.74
CA VAL A 103 4.50 9.32 -1.66
C VAL A 103 3.82 9.66 -0.35
N ALA A 104 4.18 10.83 0.18
CA ALA A 104 3.38 11.52 1.16
C ALA A 104 2.31 12.36 0.45
N LEU A 105 1.09 12.31 0.98
CA LEU A 105 -0.07 12.98 0.39
C LEU A 105 -0.35 14.29 1.14
N LYS A 106 -0.45 15.40 0.39
CA LYS A 106 -0.67 16.74 0.97
C LYS A 106 -1.88 16.73 1.91
N GLY A 107 -1.67 17.18 3.15
CA GLY A 107 -2.72 17.30 4.17
C GLY A 107 -3.09 16.00 4.90
N LEU A 108 -2.47 14.86 4.57
CA LEU A 108 -2.70 13.58 5.27
C LEU A 108 -1.56 13.22 6.21
N GLY A 109 -1.90 12.45 7.25
CA GLY A 109 -1.00 11.99 8.32
C GLY A 109 -1.31 12.62 9.69
N PRO A 110 -0.64 12.14 10.76
CA PRO A 110 -0.60 12.82 12.06
C PRO A 110 -0.22 14.29 11.90
N ALA A 111 -0.73 15.17 12.76
CA ALA A 111 -0.60 16.62 12.59
C ALA A 111 0.85 17.08 12.39
N GLU A 112 1.76 16.50 13.16
CA GLU A 112 3.20 16.74 13.18
C GLU A 112 3.98 16.08 12.02
N GLU A 113 3.36 15.10 11.34
CA GLU A 113 3.95 14.34 10.23
C GLU A 113 3.22 14.55 8.90
N ARG A 114 2.33 15.54 8.81
CA ARG A 114 1.57 15.82 7.58
C ARG A 114 2.50 16.04 6.40
N GLY A 115 2.23 15.33 5.31
CA GLY A 115 3.06 15.40 4.10
C GLY A 115 4.44 14.77 4.25
N LYS A 116 4.68 13.95 5.28
CA LYS A 116 5.93 13.21 5.51
C LYS A 116 5.75 11.70 5.64
N VAL A 117 4.51 11.22 5.81
CA VAL A 117 4.19 9.79 5.99
C VAL A 117 3.84 9.10 4.67
N PRO A 118 4.23 7.82 4.48
CA PRO A 118 3.89 7.03 3.29
C PRO A 118 2.43 6.66 3.26
N LEU A 119 1.59 7.55 2.74
CA LEU A 119 0.15 7.31 2.61
C LEU A 119 -0.31 7.14 1.17
N GLY A 120 0.63 7.06 0.24
CA GLY A 120 0.35 6.69 -1.14
C GLY A 120 1.50 5.94 -1.80
N LEU A 121 1.17 5.28 -2.90
CA LEU A 121 2.06 4.60 -3.81
C LEU A 121 1.70 5.04 -5.24
N ARG A 122 2.58 5.79 -5.89
CA ARG A 122 2.43 6.16 -7.30
C ARG A 122 3.13 5.12 -8.16
N ILE A 123 2.41 4.55 -9.12
CA ILE A 123 2.93 3.55 -10.07
C ILE A 123 2.89 4.15 -11.46
N THR A 124 4.04 4.19 -12.12
CA THR A 124 4.17 4.52 -13.54
C THR A 124 4.25 3.23 -14.33
N CYS A 125 3.23 2.95 -15.13
CA CYS A 125 3.14 1.76 -15.96
C CYS A 125 4.08 1.85 -17.18
N GLY A 126 4.35 0.72 -17.82
CA GLY A 126 5.22 0.65 -19.01
C GLY A 126 4.75 1.53 -20.18
N ASP A 127 3.44 1.79 -20.29
CA ASP A 127 2.86 2.67 -21.31
C ASP A 127 2.84 4.16 -20.92
N GLY A 128 3.46 4.52 -19.79
CA GLY A 128 3.52 5.89 -19.28
C GLY A 128 2.32 6.32 -18.43
N THR A 129 1.28 5.50 -18.31
CA THR A 129 0.15 5.80 -17.41
C THR A 129 0.64 5.84 -15.97
N ALA A 130 0.32 6.91 -15.24
CA ALA A 130 0.58 7.02 -13.81
C ALA A 130 -0.72 6.85 -13.02
N LEU A 131 -0.69 5.99 -12.00
CA LEU A 131 -1.81 5.73 -11.10
C LEU A 131 -1.36 5.89 -9.65
N LEU A 132 -2.17 6.60 -8.86
CA LEU A 132 -1.95 6.75 -7.42
C LEU A 132 -2.85 5.77 -6.67
N LEU A 133 -2.24 4.99 -5.78
CA LEU A 133 -2.96 4.25 -4.75
C LEU A 133 -2.79 4.96 -3.41
N ARG A 134 -3.91 5.25 -2.74
CA ARG A 134 -3.92 5.82 -1.39
C ARG A 134 -4.02 4.69 -0.36
N ALA A 135 -3.25 4.84 0.71
CA ALA A 135 -3.32 3.96 1.87
C ALA A 135 -4.23 4.51 2.97
N THR A 136 -5.09 3.64 3.50
CA THR A 136 -5.95 3.92 4.66
C THR A 136 -6.00 2.70 5.58
N ALA A 137 -6.50 2.86 6.80
CA ALA A 137 -6.62 1.77 7.76
C ALA A 137 -7.96 1.83 8.50
N ALA A 138 -8.45 0.66 8.91
CA ALA A 138 -9.56 0.50 9.84
C ALA A 138 -9.08 -0.20 11.13
N GLY A 139 -9.83 0.00 12.21
CA GLY A 139 -9.58 -0.68 13.49
C GLY A 139 -10.00 -2.14 13.46
N GLY A 140 -9.43 -2.95 14.36
CA GLY A 140 -9.81 -4.34 14.60
C GLY A 140 -10.09 -4.58 16.09
N PRO A 141 -10.51 -5.80 16.47
CA PRO A 141 -10.82 -6.15 17.86
C PRO A 141 -9.57 -6.22 18.76
N THR A 142 -8.39 -6.46 18.16
CA THR A 142 -7.11 -6.55 18.88
C THR A 142 -6.30 -5.29 18.69
N ARG A 143 -5.63 -4.84 19.75
CA ARG A 143 -4.68 -3.71 19.69
C ARG A 143 -3.49 -4.08 18.82
N GLU A 144 -3.10 -3.18 17.93
CA GLU A 144 -1.88 -3.35 17.13
C GLU A 144 -0.60 -3.17 17.95
N PRO A 145 0.43 -3.98 17.69
CA PRO A 145 1.78 -3.74 18.20
C PRO A 145 2.35 -2.38 17.78
N ASP A 146 3.07 -1.75 18.70
CA ASP A 146 3.79 -0.48 18.45
C ASP A 146 5.24 -0.72 17.95
N SER A 147 5.65 -1.98 17.79
CA SER A 147 6.96 -2.42 17.30
C SER A 147 6.80 -3.60 16.33
N GLU A 148 7.82 -3.84 15.49
CA GLU A 148 7.85 -4.97 14.54
C GLU A 148 7.77 -6.33 15.27
N PRO A 149 6.72 -7.14 15.07
CA PRO A 149 6.59 -8.46 15.69
C PRO A 149 7.34 -9.56 14.93
N HIS A 150 7.77 -9.33 13.69
CA HIS A 150 8.42 -10.33 12.83
C HIS A 150 9.78 -9.84 12.28
N PRO A 151 10.77 -9.53 13.14
CA PRO A 151 12.06 -8.98 12.72
C PRO A 151 12.88 -9.91 11.80
N GLU A 152 12.61 -11.21 11.83
CA GLU A 152 13.23 -12.24 11.01
C GLU A 152 12.60 -12.39 9.62
N TYR A 153 11.39 -11.85 9.40
CA TYR A 153 10.72 -11.97 8.10
C TYR A 153 11.54 -11.30 7.00
N ARG A 154 11.62 -11.96 5.85
CA ARG A 154 12.26 -11.47 4.63
C ARG A 154 11.32 -11.70 3.47
N ILE A 155 11.28 -10.76 2.54
CA ILE A 155 10.53 -10.92 1.29
C ILE A 155 11.13 -12.12 0.53
N PRO A 156 10.30 -13.11 0.12
CA PRO A 156 10.76 -14.24 -0.68
C PRO A 156 11.44 -13.79 -1.98
N ALA A 157 12.48 -14.53 -2.39
CA ALA A 157 13.22 -14.29 -3.64
C ALA A 157 12.49 -14.83 -4.87
#